data_AF-A0A4R1WE82-F1
#
_entry.id   AF-A0A4R1WE82-F1
#
_cell.length_a   1.000
_cell.length_b   1.000
_cell.length_c   1.000
_cell.angle_alpha   90.00
_cell.angle_beta   90.00
_cell.angle_gamma   90.00
#
_symmetry.space_group_name_H-M   'P 1'
#
loop_
_entity.id
_entity.type
_entity.pdbx_description
1 polymer ?
#
loop_
_entity_poly.entity_id
_entity_poly.type
_entity_poly.pdbx_seq_one_letter_code
_entity_poly.pdbx_strand_id
1 'polypeptide(L)'
;MANSYRPVDRDQAFLLPPNMADWLPEGHLAWFVIDAVKEMDTAAFHAGRARSGQGRAAYDPDMLVTLLLYAYAHKVHSSRQIERLCTVDVAFRVICAQDVPDHSTISTFRREHEAAFKALFEQVLMLCARAG
;
A
#
# COMPACT_ATOMS: atom_id res chain seq x y z
N MET A 1 -38.39 -1.41 -23.36
CA MET A 1 -38.52 -1.02 -21.93
C MET A 1 -37.86 -2.12 -21.10
N ALA A 2 -36.96 -1.79 -20.18
CA ALA A 2 -36.36 -2.79 -19.30
C ALA A 2 -37.38 -3.12 -18.20
N ASN A 3 -37.87 -4.36 -18.17
CA ASN A 3 -39.04 -4.76 -17.36
C ASN A 3 -38.70 -5.26 -15.93
N SER A 4 -37.44 -5.20 -15.48
CA SER A 4 -37.06 -5.58 -14.10
C SER A 4 -35.66 -5.11 -13.71
N TYR A 5 -35.38 -5.10 -12.40
CA TYR A 5 -34.03 -4.94 -11.84
C TYR A 5 -33.16 -6.18 -12.06
N ARG A 6 -31.83 -6.03 -12.01
CA ARG A 6 -30.88 -7.15 -12.05
C ARG A 6 -30.84 -7.83 -10.67
N PRO A 7 -30.83 -9.19 -10.60
CA PRO A 7 -30.71 -9.90 -9.33
C PRO A 7 -29.31 -9.68 -8.72
N VAL A 8 -29.22 -9.74 -7.40
CA VAL A 8 -27.95 -9.65 -6.65
C VAL A 8 -27.62 -11.03 -6.10
N ASP A 9 -26.61 -11.68 -6.67
CA ASP A 9 -26.09 -12.97 -6.19
C ASP A 9 -24.73 -12.74 -5.51
N ARG A 10 -24.64 -13.09 -4.23
CA ARG A 10 -23.41 -12.98 -3.41
C ARG A 10 -22.72 -14.33 -3.20
N ASP A 11 -23.37 -15.42 -3.60
CA ASP A 11 -22.90 -16.80 -3.42
C ASP A 11 -22.29 -17.36 -4.73
N GLN A 12 -22.21 -16.52 -5.77
CA GLN A 12 -21.55 -16.82 -7.04
C GLN A 12 -20.10 -17.29 -6.80
N ALA A 13 -19.84 -18.58 -7.04
CA ALA A 13 -18.52 -19.15 -6.95
C ALA A 13 -17.65 -18.77 -8.15
N PHE A 14 -16.34 -18.62 -7.91
CA PHE A 14 -15.33 -18.50 -8.96
C PHE A 14 -14.84 -19.91 -9.39
N LEU A 15 -14.68 -20.11 -10.69
CA LEU A 15 -14.20 -21.39 -11.25
C LEU A 15 -12.71 -21.63 -10.97
N LEU A 16 -11.90 -20.57 -10.92
CA LEU A 16 -10.47 -20.57 -10.63
C LEU A 16 -10.17 -19.56 -9.50
N PRO A 17 -9.08 -19.74 -8.72
CA PRO A 17 -8.69 -18.76 -7.71
C PRO A 17 -8.49 -17.39 -8.35
N PRO A 18 -9.09 -16.32 -7.82
CA PRO A 18 -8.95 -14.99 -8.40
C PRO A 18 -7.50 -14.51 -8.25
N ASN A 19 -6.88 -14.06 -9.36
CA ASN A 19 -5.57 -13.43 -9.33
C ASN A 19 -5.73 -12.00 -8.78
N MET A 20 -4.90 -11.61 -7.80
CA MET A 20 -4.93 -10.26 -7.23
C MET A 20 -4.65 -9.16 -8.25
N ALA A 21 -3.96 -9.47 -9.34
CA ALA A 21 -3.76 -8.55 -10.46
C ALA A 21 -5.09 -8.10 -11.10
N ASP A 22 -6.12 -8.95 -11.05
CA ASP A 22 -7.44 -8.67 -11.65
C ASP A 22 -8.39 -7.93 -10.69
N TRP A 23 -7.97 -7.69 -9.45
CA TRP A 23 -8.85 -7.11 -8.41
C TRP A 23 -9.05 -5.60 -8.58
N LEU A 24 -8.14 -4.95 -9.29
CA LEU A 24 -8.16 -3.53 -9.55
C LEU A 24 -8.04 -3.28 -11.06
N PRO A 25 -8.73 -2.27 -11.60
CA PRO A 25 -8.55 -1.90 -13.01
C PRO A 25 -7.11 -1.45 -13.28
N GLU A 26 -6.64 -1.60 -14.52
CA GLU A 26 -5.28 -1.28 -14.94
C GLU A 26 -4.83 0.15 -14.56
N GLY A 27 -5.73 1.14 -14.69
CA GLY A 27 -5.46 2.54 -14.35
C GLY A 27 -5.64 2.91 -12.87
N HIS A 28 -5.76 1.94 -11.96
CA HIS A 28 -5.99 2.22 -10.55
C HIS A 28 -4.76 2.86 -9.88
N LEU A 29 -4.98 3.86 -9.01
CA LEU A 29 -3.89 4.59 -8.32
C LEU A 29 -2.93 3.68 -7.56
N ALA A 30 -3.42 2.58 -6.98
CA ALA A 30 -2.57 1.63 -6.28
C ALA A 30 -1.44 1.06 -7.16
N TRP A 31 -1.73 0.74 -8.42
CA TRP A 31 -0.71 0.26 -9.37
C TRP A 31 0.32 1.35 -9.67
N PHE A 32 -0.15 2.58 -9.90
CA PHE A 32 0.73 3.73 -10.09
C PHE A 32 1.69 3.93 -8.90
N VAL A 33 1.18 3.86 -7.65
CA VAL A 33 2.04 4.02 -6.46
C VAL A 33 3.02 2.86 -6.32
N ILE A 34 2.59 1.61 -6.57
CA ILE A 34 3.46 0.43 -6.57
C ILE A 34 4.62 0.61 -7.57
N ASP A 35 4.32 1.01 -8.80
CA ASP A 35 5.34 1.19 -9.83
C ASP A 35 6.22 2.42 -9.57
N ALA A 36 5.66 3.51 -9.05
CA ALA A 36 6.44 4.67 -8.65
C ALA A 36 7.46 4.32 -7.56
N VAL A 37 7.07 3.55 -6.54
CA VAL A 37 7.99 3.16 -5.45
C VAL A 37 9.13 2.28 -5.96
N LYS A 38 8.90 1.40 -6.95
CA LYS A 38 9.96 0.58 -7.57
C LYS A 38 11.05 1.43 -8.25
N GLU A 39 10.68 2.59 -8.78
CA GLU A 39 11.59 3.51 -9.48
C GLU A 39 12.26 4.52 -8.52
N MET A 40 11.82 4.59 -7.26
CA MET A 40 12.34 5.51 -6.25
C MET A 40 13.57 4.92 -5.54
N ASP A 41 14.50 5.78 -5.10
CA ASP A 41 15.59 5.35 -4.23
C ASP A 41 15.07 5.12 -2.81
N THR A 42 14.77 3.86 -2.49
CA THR A 42 14.30 3.44 -1.18
C THR A 42 15.41 2.89 -0.26
N ALA A 43 16.69 3.02 -0.64
CA ALA A 43 17.81 2.41 0.10
C ALA A 43 17.82 2.78 1.60
N ALA A 44 17.41 4.01 1.94
CA ALA A 44 17.30 4.48 3.32
C ALA A 44 16.24 3.74 4.16
N PHE A 45 15.21 3.16 3.53
CA PHE A 45 14.18 2.34 4.20
C PHE A 45 14.62 0.90 4.42
N HIS A 46 15.58 0.42 3.63
CA HIS A 46 16.20 -0.90 3.80
C HIS A 46 17.36 -0.87 4.82
N ALA A 47 17.92 0.30 5.09
CA ALA A 47 18.97 0.49 6.09
C ALA A 47 18.42 0.32 7.52
N GLY A 48 18.99 -0.60 8.30
CA GLY A 48 18.72 -0.72 9.74
C GLY A 48 18.03 -2.01 10.20
N ARG A 49 17.38 -2.77 9.30
CA ARG A 49 16.91 -4.12 9.63
C ARG A 49 18.01 -5.15 9.42
N ALA A 50 18.90 -5.22 10.41
CA ALA A 50 19.74 -6.39 10.59
C ALA A 50 18.83 -7.63 10.66
N ARG A 51 19.09 -8.58 9.78
CA ARG A 51 18.54 -9.93 9.75
C ARG A 51 18.84 -10.66 11.06
N SER A 52 18.21 -10.31 12.18
CA SER A 52 18.24 -11.19 13.35
C SER A 52 17.43 -12.41 12.95
N GLY A 53 18.10 -13.52 12.64
CA GLY A 53 17.51 -14.78 12.14
C GLY A 53 16.58 -15.49 13.12
N GLN A 54 15.97 -14.77 14.06
CA GLN A 54 15.04 -15.24 15.06
C GLN A 54 13.78 -14.37 15.00
N GLY A 55 12.63 -15.01 14.77
CA GLY A 55 11.32 -14.35 14.66
C GLY A 55 10.71 -14.43 13.26
N ARG A 56 9.51 -13.87 13.10
CA ARG A 56 8.84 -13.74 11.80
C ARG A 56 9.66 -12.82 10.90
N ALA A 57 9.74 -13.17 9.61
CA ALA A 57 10.37 -12.31 8.62
C ALA A 57 9.73 -10.92 8.64
N ALA A 58 10.56 -9.89 8.52
CA ALA A 58 10.11 -8.52 8.43
C ALA A 58 9.33 -8.28 7.12
N TYR A 59 8.34 -7.38 7.18
CA TYR A 59 7.70 -6.87 5.97
C TYR A 59 8.70 -6.15 5.07
N ASP A 60 8.47 -6.25 3.77
CA ASP A 60 9.21 -5.51 2.74
C ASP A 60 9.07 -4.00 2.97
N PRO A 61 10.19 -3.25 3.14
CA PRO A 61 10.17 -1.80 3.25
C PRO A 61 9.47 -1.10 2.08
N ASP A 62 9.61 -1.59 0.85
CA ASP A 62 8.99 -0.97 -0.33
C ASP A 62 7.46 -1.12 -0.29
N MET A 63 6.97 -2.26 0.21
CA MET A 63 5.54 -2.45 0.47
C MET A 63 5.03 -1.47 1.54
N LEU A 64 5.77 -1.30 2.64
CA LEU A 64 5.38 -0.37 3.71
C LEU A 64 5.43 1.10 3.27
N VAL A 65 6.39 1.48 2.43
CA VAL A 65 6.45 2.82 1.81
C VAL A 65 5.24 3.00 0.89
N THR A 66 4.97 2.04 -0.01
CA THR A 66 3.80 2.05 -0.91
C THR A 66 2.50 2.22 -0.12
N LEU A 67 2.34 1.43 0.95
CA LEU A 67 1.16 1.47 1.82
C LEU A 67 0.96 2.85 2.45
N LEU A 68 2.03 3.46 2.98
CA LEU A 68 1.95 4.77 3.61
C LEU A 68 1.69 5.88 2.60
N LEU A 69 2.35 5.86 1.44
CA LEU A 69 2.11 6.84 0.37
C LEU A 69 0.66 6.78 -0.14
N TYR A 70 0.16 5.56 -0.39
CA TYR A 70 -1.22 5.36 -0.81
C TYR A 70 -2.20 5.82 0.27
N ALA A 71 -1.98 5.47 1.54
CA ALA A 71 -2.81 5.93 2.65
C ALA A 71 -2.87 7.46 2.73
N TYR A 72 -1.74 8.15 2.56
CA TYR A 72 -1.67 9.61 2.60
C TYR A 72 -2.35 10.28 1.40
N ALA A 73 -2.25 9.71 0.20
CA ALA A 73 -3.02 10.17 -0.97
C ALA A 73 -4.54 10.12 -0.69
N HIS A 74 -4.98 9.14 0.12
CA HIS A 74 -6.36 9.00 0.58
C HIS A 74 -6.68 9.73 1.89
N LYS A 75 -5.78 10.58 2.41
CA LYS A 75 -5.93 11.34 3.66
C LYS A 75 -6.12 10.45 4.91
N VAL A 76 -5.56 9.23 4.88
CA VAL A 76 -5.59 8.27 5.99
C VAL A 76 -4.24 8.29 6.72
N HIS A 77 -4.21 8.81 7.95
CA HIS A 77 -2.97 8.94 8.73
C HIS A 77 -2.89 8.02 9.96
N SER A 78 -4.05 7.57 10.47
CA SER A 78 -4.11 6.69 11.64
C SER A 78 -3.62 5.29 11.29
N SER A 79 -2.58 4.80 11.97
CA SER A 79 -2.05 3.45 11.74
C SER A 79 -3.09 2.36 11.98
N ARG A 80 -4.02 2.56 12.92
CA ARG A 80 -5.15 1.64 13.17
C ARG A 80 -6.16 1.64 12.03
N GLN A 81 -6.40 2.82 11.43
CA GLN A 81 -7.27 2.92 10.26
C GLN A 81 -6.63 2.25 9.05
N ILE A 82 -5.32 2.42 8.86
CA ILE A 82 -4.55 1.77 7.78
C ILE A 82 -4.61 0.25 7.95
N GLU A 83 -4.36 -0.29 9.14
CA GLU A 83 -4.50 -1.73 9.44
C GLU A 83 -5.90 -2.26 9.09
N ARG A 84 -6.95 -1.53 9.50
CA ARG A 84 -8.33 -1.90 9.16
C ARG A 84 -8.55 -1.93 7.64
N LEU A 85 -8.06 -0.92 6.92
CA LEU A 85 -8.19 -0.85 5.45
C LEU A 85 -7.43 -1.98 4.76
N CYS A 86 -6.26 -2.39 5.26
CA CYS A 86 -5.55 -3.57 4.77
C CYS A 86 -6.37 -4.87 4.86
N THR A 87 -7.44 -4.90 5.65
CA THR A 87 -8.33 -6.06 5.76
C THR A 87 -9.58 -5.95 4.90
N VAL A 88 -10.12 -4.73 4.73
CA VAL A 88 -11.47 -4.54 4.14
C VAL A 88 -11.45 -3.87 2.77
N ASP A 89 -10.41 -3.11 2.45
CA ASP A 89 -10.29 -2.38 1.20
C ASP A 89 -9.44 -3.18 0.21
N VAL A 90 -9.97 -3.38 -0.99
CA VAL A 90 -9.33 -4.21 -2.03
C VAL A 90 -7.97 -3.65 -2.44
N ALA A 91 -7.79 -2.32 -2.51
CA ALA A 91 -6.54 -1.72 -2.94
C ALA A 91 -5.45 -1.85 -1.88
N PHE A 92 -5.79 -1.63 -0.60
CA PHE A 92 -4.86 -1.86 0.50
C PHE A 92 -4.45 -3.33 0.60
N ARG A 93 -5.40 -4.26 0.38
CA ARG A 93 -5.13 -5.70 0.31
C ARG A 93 -4.19 -6.09 -0.84
N VAL A 94 -4.33 -5.44 -2.00
CA VAL A 94 -3.41 -5.61 -3.13
C VAL A 94 -2.01 -5.14 -2.74
N ILE A 95 -1.88 -3.94 -2.17
CA ILE A 95 -0.58 -3.39 -1.76
C ILE A 95 0.14 -4.30 -0.77
N CYS A 96 -0.56 -4.82 0.24
CA CYS A 96 0.05 -5.71 1.22
C CYS A 96 0.12 -7.19 0.79
N ALA A 97 -0.33 -7.53 -0.43
CA ALA A 97 -0.37 -8.90 -0.93
C ALA A 97 -1.08 -9.90 0.02
N GLN A 98 -2.16 -9.47 0.68
CA GLN A 98 -2.85 -10.17 1.79
C GLN A 98 -2.05 -10.36 3.09
N ASP A 99 -0.79 -9.96 3.18
CA ASP A 99 -0.02 -10.01 4.42
C ASP A 99 -0.18 -8.70 5.20
N VAL A 100 -1.22 -8.64 6.05
CA VAL A 100 -1.65 -7.40 6.71
C VAL A 100 -0.71 -7.00 7.84
N PRO A 101 0.00 -5.86 7.74
CA PRO A 101 0.79 -5.33 8.84
C PRO A 101 -0.12 -4.75 9.93
N ASP A 102 0.23 -5.00 11.19
CA ASP A 102 -0.46 -4.39 12.33
C ASP A 102 -0.11 -2.90 12.49
N HIS A 103 -0.95 -2.14 13.21
CA HIS A 103 -0.71 -0.73 13.48
C HIS A 103 0.62 -0.44 14.19
N SER A 104 1.14 -1.38 14.98
CA SER A 104 2.41 -1.22 15.70
C SER A 104 3.59 -1.26 14.72
N THR A 105 3.54 -2.15 13.74
CA THR A 105 4.49 -2.27 12.63
C THR A 105 4.48 -0.98 11.81
N ILE A 106 3.28 -0.53 11.40
CA ILE A 106 3.11 0.69 10.60
C ILE A 106 3.64 1.92 11.36
N SER A 107 3.27 2.07 12.63
CA SER A 107 3.70 3.23 13.43
C SER A 107 5.21 3.22 13.73
N THR A 108 5.78 2.05 14.00
CA THR A 108 7.22 1.88 14.24
C THR A 108 8.02 2.20 13.00
N PHE A 109 7.65 1.63 11.85
CA PHE A 109 8.31 1.91 10.57
C PHE A 109 8.28 3.41 10.24
N ARG A 110 7.12 4.06 10.40
CA ARG A 110 7.00 5.51 10.18
C ARG A 110 7.92 6.33 11.09
N ARG A 111 8.02 5.96 12.37
CA ARG A 111 8.87 6.65 13.35
C ARG A 111 10.35 6.45 13.05
N GLU A 112 10.76 5.24 12.71
CA GLU A 112 12.16 4.90 12.44
C GLU A 112 12.66 5.58 11.15
N HIS A 113 11.78 5.78 10.17
CA HIS A 113 12.14 6.34 8.86
C HIS A 113 11.59 7.76 8.63
N GLU A 114 11.26 8.52 9.69
CA GLU A 114 10.69 9.87 9.59
C GLU A 114 11.55 10.81 8.72
N ALA A 115 12.88 10.78 8.92
CA ALA A 115 13.82 11.58 8.15
C ALA A 115 13.84 11.19 6.65
N ALA A 116 13.75 9.89 6.35
CA ALA A 116 13.71 9.39 4.98
C ALA A 116 12.40 9.79 4.29
N PHE A 117 11.26 9.68 4.97
CA PHE A 117 9.99 10.18 4.45
C PHE A 117 10.03 11.68 4.18
N LYS A 118 10.59 12.47 5.09
CA LYS A 118 10.72 13.92 4.90
C LYS A 118 11.55 14.26 3.66
N ALA A 119 12.72 13.64 3.50
CA ALA A 119 13.56 13.81 2.32
C ALA A 119 12.84 13.43 1.02
N LEU A 120 12.07 12.33 1.04
CA LEU A 120 11.27 11.89 -0.09
C LEU A 120 10.21 12.94 -0.49
N PHE A 121 9.46 13.46 0.47
CA PHE A 121 8.46 14.49 0.22
C PHE A 121 9.09 15.80 -0.27
N GLU A 122 10.24 16.19 0.28
CA GLU A 122 10.99 17.35 -0.21
C GLU A 122 11.38 17.19 -1.68
N GLN A 123 11.86 16.02 -2.10
CA GLN A 123 12.19 15.74 -3.50
C GLN A 123 10.96 15.85 -4.41
N VAL A 124 9.82 15.28 -4.00
CA VAL A 124 8.57 15.37 -4.75
C VAL A 124 8.10 16.82 -4.88
N LEU A 125 8.12 17.59 -3.79
CA LEU A 125 7.76 19.01 -3.81
C LEU A 125 8.67 19.82 -4.72
N MET A 126 9.98 19.54 -4.71
CA MET A 126 10.94 20.18 -5.60
C MET A 126 10.70 19.83 -7.07
N LEU A 127 10.29 18.60 -7.38
CA LEU A 127 9.89 18.20 -8.73
C LEU A 127 8.61 18.93 -9.17
N CYS A 128 7.58 19.00 -8.32
CA CYS A 128 6.37 19.76 -8.60
C CYS A 128 6.66 21.24 -8.83
N ALA A 129 7.49 21.87 -7.99
CA ALA A 129 7.89 23.27 -8.13
C ALA A 129 8.64 23.57 -9.43
N ARG A 130 9.37 22.59 -9.98
CA ARG A 130 10.03 22.69 -11.29
C ARG A 130 9.06 22.47 -12.46
N ALA A 131 8.02 21.66 -12.25
CA ALA A 131 7.03 21.35 -13.26
C ALA A 131 5.98 22.47 -13.45
N GLY A 132 5.81 23.35 -12.45
CA GLY A 132 4.91 24.51 -12.48
C GLY A 132 3.68 24.33 -11.61
#